data_AF-A0A1E4ZHA7-F1
#
_entry.id   AF-A0A1E4ZHA7-F1
#
_cell.length_a   1.000
_cell.length_b   1.000
_cell.length_c   1.000
_cell.angle_alpha   90.00
_cell.angle_beta   90.00
_cell.angle_gamma   90.00
#
_symmetry.space_group_name_H-M   'P 1'
#
loop_
_entity.id
_entity.type
_entity.pdbx_description
1 polymer ?
#
loop_
_entity_poly.entity_id
_entity_poly.type
_entity_poly.pdbx_seq_one_letter_code
_entity_poly.pdbx_strand_id
1 'polypeptide(L)'
;MKKELELKHVAPYLPYYLEAINEDKEIKCVRWGIQTYTKRHVGLNFLLIKQDNDFKPLLRPMSDLFKNIEHQGKKVNVAELIVNWDDDLEMSREETGNKAIWDDDQECFLRFNIRTDRKHDNFVNGLRYWIVEILFEYHFDVFGLIEKGLAEPIKS
;
A
#
# COMPACT_ATOMS: atom_id res chain seq x y z
N MET A 1 0.44 -14.67 -20.93
CA MET A 1 -0.58 -14.76 -19.85
C MET A 1 -1.25 -13.41 -19.75
N LYS A 2 -2.59 -13.34 -19.79
CA LYS A 2 -3.32 -12.07 -19.62
C LYS A 2 -3.09 -11.59 -18.18
N LYS A 3 -2.62 -10.35 -17.98
CA LYS A 3 -2.48 -9.77 -16.64
C LYS A 3 -3.90 -9.43 -16.16
N GLU A 4 -4.32 -10.01 -15.05
CA GLU A 4 -5.64 -9.80 -14.47
C GLU A 4 -5.50 -9.32 -13.03
N LEU A 5 -6.42 -8.45 -12.61
CA LEU A 5 -6.53 -8.04 -11.22
C LEU A 5 -7.07 -9.23 -10.41
N GLU A 6 -6.42 -9.54 -9.29
CA GLU A 6 -6.77 -10.68 -8.46
C GLU A 6 -7.09 -10.19 -7.05
N LEU A 7 -7.85 -10.99 -6.30
CA LEU A 7 -8.20 -10.70 -4.91
C LEU A 7 -6.98 -10.34 -4.06
N LYS A 8 -5.90 -11.10 -4.16
CA LYS A 8 -4.67 -10.88 -3.36
C LYS A 8 -4.03 -9.50 -3.58
N HIS A 9 -4.27 -8.88 -4.74
CA HIS A 9 -3.77 -7.54 -5.05
C HIS A 9 -4.63 -6.44 -4.42
N VAL A 10 -5.93 -6.70 -4.19
CA VAL A 10 -6.91 -5.71 -3.72
C VAL A 10 -7.17 -5.85 -2.22
N ALA A 11 -7.20 -7.08 -1.72
CA ALA A 11 -7.56 -7.42 -0.34
C ALA A 11 -6.82 -6.60 0.74
N PRO A 12 -5.51 -6.32 0.63
CA PRO A 12 -4.80 -5.56 1.64
C PRO A 12 -5.26 -4.10 1.79
N TYR A 13 -5.85 -3.53 0.75
CA TYR A 13 -6.34 -2.14 0.74
C TYR A 13 -7.77 -2.00 1.26
N LEU A 14 -8.52 -3.10 1.33
CA LEU A 14 -9.95 -3.09 1.68
C LEU A 14 -10.27 -2.58 3.09
N PRO A 15 -9.45 -2.83 4.12
CA PRO A 15 -9.65 -2.22 5.44
C PRO A 15 -9.55 -0.69 5.42
N TYR A 16 -8.92 -0.11 4.39
CA TYR A 16 -8.59 1.30 4.30
C TYR A 16 -9.46 2.09 3.31
N TYR A 17 -10.65 1.57 3.01
CA TYR A 17 -11.65 2.23 2.15
C TYR A 17 -11.20 2.46 0.70
N LEU A 18 -10.42 1.54 0.15
CA LEU A 18 -9.96 1.57 -1.25
C LEU A 18 -11.02 2.13 -2.21
N GLU A 19 -10.63 3.13 -2.97
CA GLU A 19 -11.44 3.66 -4.06
C GLU A 19 -11.03 3.04 -5.40
N ALA A 20 -11.98 2.95 -6.31
CA ALA A 20 -11.77 2.49 -7.67
C ALA A 20 -12.53 3.38 -8.64
N ILE A 21 -12.02 3.46 -9.87
CA ILE A 21 -12.62 4.20 -10.97
C ILE A 21 -13.09 3.23 -12.05
N ASN A 22 -14.29 3.44 -12.58
CA ASN A 22 -14.78 2.68 -13.73
C ASN A 22 -14.44 3.38 -15.06
N GLU A 23 -14.84 2.77 -16.18
CA GLU A 23 -14.63 3.33 -17.53
C GLU A 23 -15.27 4.71 -17.69
N ASP A 24 -16.44 4.93 -17.07
CA ASP A 24 -17.18 6.20 -17.06
C ASP A 24 -16.56 7.29 -16.16
N LYS A 25 -15.41 7.00 -15.55
CA LYS A 25 -14.71 7.89 -14.60
C LYS A 25 -15.48 8.18 -13.31
N GLU A 26 -16.46 7.34 -12.96
CA GLU A 26 -17.11 7.36 -11.65
C GLU A 26 -16.18 6.73 -10.61
N ILE A 27 -15.95 7.47 -9.51
CA ILE A 27 -15.19 6.98 -8.37
C ILE A 27 -16.15 6.32 -7.38
N LYS A 28 -15.84 5.09 -6.98
CA LYS A 28 -16.62 4.31 -6.01
C LYS A 28 -15.69 3.69 -4.97
N CYS A 29 -16.13 3.67 -3.72
CA CYS A 29 -15.45 2.91 -2.68
C CYS A 29 -15.70 1.41 -2.89
N VAL A 30 -14.62 0.62 -2.89
CA VAL A 30 -14.65 -0.85 -2.95
C VAL A 30 -15.10 -1.36 -1.59
N ARG A 31 -16.36 -1.80 -1.54
CA ARG A 31 -16.94 -2.36 -0.32
C ARG A 31 -16.77 -3.86 -0.26
N TRP A 32 -16.61 -4.34 0.96
CA TRP A 32 -16.62 -5.75 1.27
C TRP A 32 -17.52 -6.02 2.46
N GLY A 33 -18.06 -7.23 2.52
CA GLY A 33 -18.90 -7.67 3.62
C GLY A 33 -18.61 -9.11 3.99
N ILE A 34 -18.74 -9.39 5.28
CA ILE A 34 -18.70 -10.75 5.80
C ILE A 34 -20.13 -11.26 5.85
N GLN A 35 -20.43 -12.34 5.13
CA GLN A 35 -21.72 -13.02 5.23
C GLN A 35 -21.52 -14.46 5.72
N THR A 36 -22.29 -14.83 6.74
CA THR A 36 -22.38 -16.21 7.20
C THR A 36 -23.38 -16.96 6.33
N TYR A 37 -22.92 -18.01 5.64
CA TYR A 37 -23.79 -18.87 4.82
C TYR A 37 -24.19 -20.14 5.58
N THR A 38 -23.29 -20.65 6.42
CA THR A 38 -23.54 -21.82 7.27
C THR A 38 -22.81 -21.65 8.61
N LYS A 39 -23.06 -22.54 9.57
CA LYS A 39 -22.31 -22.57 10.84
C LYS A 39 -20.80 -22.79 10.69
N ARG A 40 -20.33 -23.23 9.52
CA ARG A 40 -18.92 -23.55 9.25
C ARG A 40 -18.28 -22.69 8.16
N HIS A 41 -19.06 -21.87 7.46
CA HIS A 41 -18.59 -21.14 6.30
C HIS A 41 -19.03 -19.68 6.37
N VAL A 42 -18.02 -18.82 6.28
CA VAL A 42 -18.14 -17.39 6.11
C VAL A 42 -17.64 -17.07 4.71
N GLY A 43 -18.43 -16.34 3.93
CA GLY A 43 -18.02 -15.86 2.62
C GLY A 43 -17.83 -14.36 2.61
N LEU A 44 -17.05 -13.93 1.63
CA LEU A 44 -16.80 -12.53 1.35
C LEU A 44 -17.75 -12.07 0.25
N ASN A 45 -18.62 -11.12 0.57
CA ASN A 45 -19.53 -10.51 -0.38
C ASN A 45 -18.98 -9.21 -0.96
N PHE A 46 -19.47 -8.87 -2.15
CA PHE A 46 -19.20 -7.62 -2.87
C PHE A 46 -17.73 -7.41 -3.30
N LEU A 47 -16.86 -8.36 -3.01
CA LEU A 47 -15.48 -8.37 -3.46
C LEU A 47 -15.39 -8.79 -4.93
N LEU A 48 -15.28 -7.81 -5.82
CA LEU A 48 -15.00 -7.98 -7.25
C LEU A 48 -16.08 -8.82 -7.96
N ILE A 49 -17.29 -8.28 -8.07
CA ILE A 49 -18.29 -8.86 -8.96
C ILE A 49 -17.78 -8.65 -10.39
N LYS A 50 -17.42 -9.74 -11.09
CA LYS A 50 -17.07 -9.79 -12.51
C LYS A 50 -18.31 -9.53 -13.38
N GLN A 51 -19.01 -8.43 -13.11
CA GLN A 51 -20.13 -7.94 -13.91
C GLN A 51 -19.62 -6.75 -14.69
N ASP A 52 -18.96 -7.05 -15.81
CA ASP A 52 -18.79 -6.20 -17.00
C ASP A 52 -18.30 -4.76 -16.81
N ASN A 53 -17.73 -4.41 -15.66
CA ASN A 53 -17.18 -3.10 -15.38
C ASN A 53 -15.68 -3.24 -15.09
N ASP A 54 -14.88 -2.74 -16.02
CA ASP A 54 -13.43 -2.56 -15.88
C ASP A 54 -13.16 -1.48 -14.82
N PHE A 55 -13.31 -1.85 -13.55
CA PHE A 55 -12.88 -0.99 -12.45
C PHE A 55 -11.37 -1.14 -12.25
N LYS A 56 -10.72 -0.02 -12.01
CA LYS A 56 -9.30 0.06 -11.67
C LYS A 56 -9.17 0.66 -10.27
N PRO A 57 -8.48 0.00 -9.33
CA PRO A 57 -8.11 0.60 -8.06
C PRO A 57 -7.42 1.94 -8.28
N LEU A 58 -7.75 2.93 -7.45
CA LEU A 58 -7.04 4.19 -7.39
C LEU A 58 -5.90 4.05 -6.39
N LEU A 59 -4.67 4.10 -6.89
CA LEU A 59 -3.46 3.89 -6.09
C LEU A 59 -2.46 5.03 -6.31
N ARG A 60 -1.57 5.25 -5.35
CA ARG A 60 -0.46 6.20 -5.45
C ARG A 60 0.78 5.51 -6.01
N PRO A 61 1.46 6.09 -7.00
CA PRO A 61 2.77 5.62 -7.41
C PRO A 61 3.73 5.59 -6.21
N MET A 62 4.59 4.57 -6.12
CA MET A 62 5.63 4.51 -5.07
C MET A 62 6.55 5.74 -5.07
N SER A 63 6.70 6.43 -6.22
CA SER A 63 7.45 7.68 -6.32
C SER A 63 6.87 8.84 -5.50
N ASP A 64 5.61 8.75 -5.07
CA ASP A 64 4.95 9.78 -4.26
C ASP A 64 5.23 9.62 -2.76
N LEU A 65 5.91 8.55 -2.34
CA LEU A 65 6.18 8.25 -0.93
C LEU A 65 6.90 9.38 -0.20
N PHE A 66 7.81 10.07 -0.90
CA PHE A 66 8.62 11.17 -0.38
C PHE A 66 7.98 12.55 -0.59
N LYS A 67 6.75 12.59 -1.12
CA LYS A 67 6.03 13.84 -1.36
C LYS A 67 5.01 14.09 -0.26
N ASN A 68 4.68 15.37 -0.09
CA ASN A 68 3.48 15.74 0.65
C ASN A 68 2.24 15.35 -0.18
N ILE A 69 1.45 14.40 0.32
CA ILE A 69 0.21 13.95 -0.30
C ILE A 69 -0.99 14.37 0.54
N GLU A 70 -2.16 14.52 -0.10
CA GLU A 70 -3.42 14.65 0.63
C GLU A 70 -4.04 13.28 0.87
N HIS A 71 -4.36 12.96 2.11
CA HIS A 71 -5.04 11.73 2.49
C HIS A 71 -6.11 12.07 3.54
N GLN A 72 -7.37 11.76 3.25
CA GLN A 72 -8.52 12.07 4.11
C GLN A 72 -8.58 13.55 4.55
N GLY A 73 -8.27 14.48 3.64
CA GLY A 73 -8.28 15.92 3.90
C GLY A 73 -7.09 16.46 4.72
N LYS A 74 -6.07 15.62 4.99
CA LYS A 74 -4.84 16.02 5.68
C LYS A 74 -3.65 15.90 4.73
N LYS A 75 -2.73 16.88 4.79
CA LYS A 75 -1.43 16.77 4.13
C LYS A 75 -0.49 15.93 4.99
N VAL A 76 0.11 14.90 4.40
CA VAL A 76 1.01 13.96 5.08
C VAL A 76 2.21 13.68 4.17
N ASN A 77 3.40 13.65 4.76
CA ASN A 77 4.58 13.03 4.15
C ASN A 77 4.73 11.63 4.77
N VAL A 78 4.46 10.59 3.99
CA VAL A 78 4.39 9.22 4.52
C VAL A 78 5.78 8.66 4.82
N ALA A 79 6.80 9.10 4.08
CA ALA A 79 8.19 8.79 4.42
C ALA A 79 8.56 9.31 5.83
N GLU A 80 8.23 10.57 6.13
CA GLU A 80 8.46 11.16 7.46
C GLU A 80 7.68 10.42 8.55
N LEU A 81 6.43 10.01 8.29
CA LEU A 81 5.63 9.23 9.23
C LEU A 81 6.32 7.89 9.58
N ILE A 82 6.86 7.20 8.58
CA ILE A 82 7.55 5.91 8.78
C ILE A 82 8.83 6.10 9.61
N VAL A 83 9.62 7.14 9.34
CA VAL A 83 10.87 7.41 10.07
C VAL A 83 10.58 7.72 11.54
N ASN A 84 9.65 8.65 11.80
CA ASN A 84 9.34 9.10 13.16
C ASN A 84 8.83 7.97 14.07
N TRP A 85 8.18 6.93 13.50
CA TRP A 85 7.73 5.75 14.25
C TRP A 85 8.86 4.75 14.58
N ASP A 86 9.94 4.72 13.80
CA ASP A 86 11.09 3.84 14.10
C ASP A 86 11.99 4.46 15.19
N ASP A 87 12.03 5.80 15.29
CA ASP A 87 12.77 6.51 16.35
C ASP A 87 12.19 6.23 17.75
N ASP A 88 10.87 6.05 17.89
CA ASP A 88 10.24 5.63 19.15
C ASP A 88 10.62 4.19 19.57
N LEU A 89 11.17 3.37 18.66
CA LEU A 89 11.70 2.03 18.96
C LEU A 89 13.17 2.05 19.41
N GLU A 90 13.88 3.16 19.24
CA GLU A 90 15.27 3.34 19.68
C GLU A 90 15.43 3.47 21.21
N MET A 91 14.34 3.68 21.96
CA MET A 91 14.35 3.62 23.43
C MET A 91 14.66 2.22 24.02
N SER A 92 14.89 1.20 23.18
CA SER A 92 15.28 -0.16 23.62
C SER A 92 16.75 -0.52 23.34
N ARG A 93 17.58 0.40 22.81
CA ARG A 93 18.90 0.09 22.23
C ARG A 93 20.13 0.27 23.12
N GLU A 94 20.00 0.44 24.44
CA GLU A 94 21.18 0.38 25.32
C GLU A 94 21.78 -1.04 25.47
N GLU A 95 21.09 -2.11 25.05
CA GLU A 95 21.55 -3.49 25.32
C GLU A 95 22.29 -4.20 24.18
N THR A 96 22.34 -3.65 22.96
CA THR A 96 23.06 -4.32 21.85
C THR A 96 24.07 -3.38 21.25
N GLY A 97 25.34 -3.52 21.65
CA GLY A 97 26.50 -2.74 21.18
C GLY A 97 26.83 -2.85 19.69
N ASN A 98 25.84 -3.11 18.82
CA ASN A 98 25.96 -3.00 17.38
C ASN A 98 25.66 -1.56 16.97
N LYS A 99 26.73 -0.79 16.83
CA LYS A 99 26.75 0.52 16.19
C LYS A 99 26.42 0.33 14.70
N ALA A 100 25.13 0.26 14.37
CA ALA A 100 24.69 0.43 13.01
C ALA A 100 25.18 1.83 12.57
N ILE A 101 25.96 1.86 11.50
CA ILE A 101 26.43 3.08 10.87
C ILE A 101 25.18 3.70 10.22
N TRP A 102 24.50 4.56 10.96
CA TRP A 102 23.53 5.47 10.39
C TRP A 102 24.35 6.64 9.84
N ASP A 103 24.56 6.66 8.53
CA ASP A 103 24.85 7.93 7.85
C ASP A 103 23.69 8.88 8.18
N ASP A 104 23.99 10.17 8.42
CA ASP A 104 23.08 11.24 8.89
C ASP A 104 21.87 11.55 7.96
N ASP A 105 21.52 10.64 7.06
CA ASP A 105 20.45 10.79 6.09
C ASP A 105 19.35 9.74 6.34
N GLN A 106 18.31 10.13 7.08
CA GLN A 106 17.10 9.32 7.28
C GLN A 106 16.45 8.94 5.92
N GLU A 107 16.66 9.75 4.88
CA GLU A 107 16.26 9.44 3.51
C GLU A 107 17.03 8.21 2.97
N CYS A 108 18.30 8.04 3.35
CA CYS A 108 19.09 6.86 3.00
C CYS A 108 18.52 5.59 3.62
N PHE A 109 18.11 5.55 4.89
CA PHE A 109 17.55 4.33 5.50
C PHE A 109 16.29 3.85 4.77
N LEU A 110 15.38 4.77 4.44
CA LEU A 110 14.22 4.46 3.62
C LEU A 110 14.64 4.05 2.21
N ARG A 111 15.58 4.74 1.56
CA ARG A 111 16.07 4.33 0.21
C ARG A 111 16.78 2.96 0.22
N PHE A 112 17.43 2.57 1.31
CA PHE A 112 18.10 1.27 1.46
C PHE A 112 17.10 0.12 1.70
N ASN A 113 16.03 0.37 2.44
CA ASN A 113 14.98 -0.62 2.71
C ASN A 113 13.85 -0.62 1.65
N ILE A 114 13.60 0.53 1.02
CA ILE A 114 12.59 0.81 -0.02
C ILE A 114 13.35 1.13 -1.31
N ARG A 115 14.06 0.14 -1.86
CA ARG A 115 14.76 0.29 -3.14
C ARG A 115 13.74 0.35 -4.28
N THR A 116 13.58 1.52 -4.89
CA THR A 116 12.65 1.78 -6.00
C THR A 116 13.20 1.40 -7.39
N ASP A 117 14.42 0.88 -7.48
CA ASP A 117 15.20 0.78 -8.74
C ASP A 117 15.52 -0.64 -9.23
N ARG A 118 15.16 -1.71 -8.49
CA ARG A 118 15.48 -3.09 -8.90
C ARG A 118 14.35 -3.80 -9.64
N LYS A 119 14.59 -4.05 -10.92
CA LYS A 119 13.76 -4.79 -11.89
C LYS A 119 13.44 -6.27 -11.54
N HIS A 120 13.74 -6.78 -10.35
CA HIS A 120 13.50 -8.20 -10.03
C HIS A 120 13.09 -8.43 -8.57
N ASP A 121 11.84 -8.89 -8.44
CA ASP A 121 11.21 -9.73 -7.41
C ASP A 121 11.27 -9.29 -5.92
N ASN A 122 10.13 -8.76 -5.49
CA ASN A 122 9.63 -8.60 -4.12
C ASN A 122 10.18 -7.42 -3.28
N PHE A 123 9.82 -6.21 -3.70
CA PHE A 123 9.93 -4.90 -3.02
C PHE A 123 9.56 -4.91 -1.51
N VAL A 124 8.74 -5.87 -1.08
CA VAL A 124 8.11 -5.91 0.26
C VAL A 124 8.81 -6.89 1.22
N ASN A 125 9.61 -7.84 0.73
CA ASN A 125 10.06 -8.98 1.53
C ASN A 125 11.06 -8.63 2.66
N GLY A 126 11.59 -7.39 2.68
CA GLY A 126 12.47 -6.89 3.74
C GLY A 126 11.84 -5.83 4.64
N LEU A 127 10.62 -5.38 4.34
CA LEU A 127 9.96 -4.35 5.14
C LEU A 127 9.32 -4.97 6.38
N ARG A 128 9.39 -4.26 7.50
CA ARG A 128 8.59 -4.62 8.67
C ARG A 128 7.12 -4.54 8.27
N TYR A 129 6.34 -5.51 8.72
CA TYR A 129 4.93 -5.66 8.34
C TYR A 129 4.12 -4.36 8.52
N TRP A 130 4.34 -3.62 9.61
CA TRP A 130 3.66 -2.34 9.86
C TRP A 130 3.96 -1.25 8.81
N ILE A 131 5.15 -1.25 8.19
CA ILE A 131 5.47 -0.32 7.09
C ILE A 131 4.57 -0.66 5.89
N VAL A 132 4.39 -1.95 5.61
CA VAL A 132 3.54 -2.42 4.52
C VAL A 132 2.07 -2.05 4.78
N GLU A 133 1.61 -2.16 6.04
CA GLU A 133 0.28 -1.70 6.43
C GLU A 133 0.09 -0.21 6.19
N ILE A 134 1.08 0.64 6.54
CA ILE A 134 1.05 2.07 6.22
C ILE A 134 0.97 2.28 4.70
N LEU A 135 1.74 1.54 3.90
CA LEU A 135 1.66 1.66 2.44
C LEU A 135 0.26 1.31 1.91
N PHE A 136 -0.41 0.32 2.49
CA PHE A 136 -1.79 -0.02 2.13
C PHE A 136 -2.79 1.05 2.59
N GLU A 137 -2.65 1.57 3.81
CA GLU A 137 -3.49 2.64 4.36
C GLU A 137 -3.47 3.89 3.50
N TYR A 138 -2.27 4.29 3.06
CA TYR A 138 -2.07 5.44 2.19
C TYR A 138 -2.21 5.11 0.69
N HIS A 139 -2.68 3.90 0.37
CA HIS A 139 -3.00 3.43 -0.98
C HIS A 139 -1.84 3.44 -1.97
N PHE A 140 -0.62 3.18 -1.53
CA PHE A 140 0.53 3.06 -2.43
C PHE A 140 0.49 1.78 -3.26
N ASP A 141 1.00 1.84 -4.50
CA ASP A 141 1.05 0.74 -5.46
C ASP A 141 2.18 -0.26 -5.15
N VAL A 142 2.01 -1.01 -4.07
CA VAL A 142 2.96 -2.02 -3.57
C VAL A 142 3.18 -3.17 -4.57
N PHE A 143 2.18 -3.46 -5.42
CA PHE A 143 2.21 -4.59 -6.36
C PHE A 143 2.55 -4.18 -7.81
N GLY A 144 2.85 -2.90 -8.06
CA GLY A 144 3.14 -2.38 -9.41
C GLY A 144 1.96 -2.53 -10.38
N LEU A 145 0.73 -2.37 -9.91
CA LEU A 145 -0.51 -2.47 -10.68
C LEU A 145 -0.67 -1.30 -11.66
N ILE A 146 -0.17 -0.11 -11.34
CA ILE A 146 -0.22 1.08 -12.21
C ILE A 146 0.58 0.81 -13.48
N GLU A 147 1.84 0.36 -13.35
CA GLU A 147 2.69 0.00 -14.51
C GLU A 147 2.12 -1.17 -15.32
N LYS A 148 1.35 -2.05 -14.67
CA LYS A 148 0.65 -3.17 -15.33
C LYS A 148 -0.65 -2.74 -16.01
N GLY A 149 -1.10 -1.48 -15.86
CA GLY A 149 -2.36 -0.97 -16.39
C GLY A 149 -3.61 -1.48 -15.64
N LEU A 150 -3.42 -2.08 -14.47
CA LEU A 150 -4.47 -2.69 -13.63
C LEU A 150 -4.99 -1.75 -12.54
N ALA A 151 -4.34 -0.61 -12.33
CA ALA A 151 -4.74 0.45 -11.42
C ALA A 151 -4.58 1.82 -12.11
N GLU A 152 -5.30 2.83 -11.63
CA GLU A 152 -5.15 4.22 -12.07
C GLU A 152 -4.43 5.03 -10.98
N PRO A 153 -3.49 5.92 -11.35
CA PRO A 153 -2.79 6.76 -10.40
C PRO A 153 -3.72 7.82 -9.80
N ILE A 154 -3.69 7.99 -8.48
CA ILE A 154 -4.31 9.15 -7.81
C ILE A 154 -3.50 10.39 -8.19
N LYS A 155 -4.18 11.41 -8.75
CA LYS A 155 -3.55 12.70 -9.02
C LYS A 155 -3.30 13.41 -7.69
N SER A 156 -2.03 13.66 -7.38
CA SER A 156 -1.55 14.50 -6.26
C SER A 156 -1.78 15.97 -6.52
#